data_AF-A0A8X6SB67-F1
#
_entry.id   AF-A0A8X6SB67-F1
#
_cell.length_a   1.000
_cell.length_b   1.000
_cell.length_c   1.000
_cell.angle_alpha   90.00
_cell.angle_beta   90.00
_cell.angle_gamma   90.00
#
_symmetry.space_group_name_H-M   'P 1'
#
loop_
_entity.id
_entity.type
_entity.pdbx_description
1 polymer ?
#
loop_
_entity_poly.entity_id
_entity_poly.type
_entity_poly.pdbx_seq_one_letter_code
_entity_poly.pdbx_strand_id
1 'polypeptide(L)'
;MKPPRNSKEVSKFLGMFQWYAKFIKNYADLCEPLYNLKRRLKKFTWSIEAQKAFDVVKVAITKAPVLKLPDFQKLYYYGVIYGCKLNRGRSSSKQGAKTSSICFSYA
;
A
#
# COMPACT_ATOMS: atom_id res chain seq x y z
N MET A 1 -19.30 -11.46 6.66
CA MET A 1 -18.14 -12.32 6.36
C MET A 1 -17.96 -13.29 7.51
N LYS A 2 -17.84 -14.59 7.21
CA LYS A 2 -17.54 -15.64 8.20
C LYS A 2 -16.01 -15.75 8.36
N PRO A 3 -15.49 -16.04 9.57
CA PRO A 3 -14.05 -16.24 9.76
C PRO A 3 -13.60 -17.51 9.00
N PRO A 4 -12.46 -17.45 8.28
CA PRO A 4 -11.96 -18.59 7.50
C PRO A 4 -11.51 -19.73 8.42
N ARG A 5 -11.91 -20.96 8.08
CA ARG A 5 -11.61 -22.17 8.86
C ARG A 5 -10.44 -22.97 8.30
N ASN A 6 -9.91 -22.56 7.15
CA ASN A 6 -8.84 -23.25 6.45
C ASN A 6 -7.78 -22.27 5.95
N SER A 7 -6.52 -22.71 5.89
CA SER A 7 -5.39 -21.95 5.33
C SER A 7 -5.64 -21.48 3.89
N LYS A 8 -6.36 -22.30 3.09
CA LYS A 8 -6.77 -21.91 1.73
C LYS A 8 -7.74 -20.72 1.74
N GLU A 9 -8.68 -20.69 2.68
CA GLU A 9 -9.66 -19.60 2.81
C GLU A 9 -9.00 -18.31 3.30
N VAL A 10 -8.04 -18.42 4.24
CA VAL A 10 -7.23 -17.27 4.69
C VAL A 10 -6.46 -16.68 3.51
N SER A 11 -5.84 -17.51 2.66
CA SER A 11 -5.11 -17.03 1.48
C SER A 11 -6.03 -16.33 0.47
N LYS A 12 -7.24 -16.87 0.25
CA LYS A 12 -8.25 -16.22 -0.61
C LYS A 12 -8.69 -14.86 -0.04
N PHE A 13 -8.94 -14.80 1.26
CA PHE A 13 -9.29 -13.57 1.96
C PHE A 13 -8.20 -12.51 1.80
N LEU A 14 -6.95 -12.84 2.16
CA LEU A 14 -5.82 -11.91 2.06
C LEU A 14 -5.59 -11.44 0.61
N GLY A 15 -5.71 -12.34 -0.37
CA GLY A 15 -5.57 -12.00 -1.79
C GLY A 15 -6.63 -11.00 -2.27
N MET A 16 -7.87 -11.16 -1.83
CA MET A 16 -8.95 -10.23 -2.17
C MET A 16 -8.72 -8.83 -1.58
N PHE A 17 -8.20 -8.77 -0.35
CA PHE A 17 -8.00 -7.50 0.36
C PHE A 17 -6.66 -6.83 0.09
N GLN A 18 -5.73 -7.51 -0.58
CA GLN A 18 -4.43 -6.95 -0.96
C GLN A 18 -4.56 -5.68 -1.81
N TRP A 19 -5.56 -5.61 -2.69
CA TRP A 19 -5.80 -4.41 -3.51
C TRP A 19 -6.20 -3.20 -2.65
N TYR A 20 -6.94 -3.43 -1.56
CA TYR A 20 -7.39 -2.40 -0.63
C TYR A 20 -6.29 -1.91 0.31
N ALA A 21 -5.18 -2.64 0.43
CA ALA A 21 -4.05 -2.30 1.30
C ALA A 21 -3.49 -0.89 1.02
N LYS A 22 -3.60 -0.39 -0.22
CA LYS A 22 -3.15 0.96 -0.59
C LYS A 22 -3.93 2.09 0.12
N PHE A 23 -5.14 1.81 0.58
CA PHE A 23 -6.02 2.78 1.22
C PHE A 23 -6.00 2.69 2.75
N ILE A 24 -5.34 1.67 3.31
CA ILE A 24 -5.32 1.37 4.73
C ILE A 24 -3.89 1.55 5.24
N LYS A 25 -3.69 2.48 6.19
CA LYS A 25 -2.39 2.67 6.84
C LYS A 25 -2.06 1.42 7.68
N ASN A 26 -0.80 0.96 7.59
CA ASN A 26 -0.26 -0.17 8.36
C ASN A 26 -1.00 -1.51 8.15
N TYR A 27 -1.53 -1.74 6.94
CA TYR A 27 -2.23 -2.99 6.62
C TYR A 27 -1.37 -4.24 6.83
N ALA A 28 -0.07 -4.16 6.51
CA ALA A 28 0.85 -5.29 6.66
C ALA A 28 0.95 -5.77 8.12
N ASP A 29 1.07 -4.83 9.06
CA ASP A 29 1.17 -5.10 10.50
C ASP A 29 -0.15 -5.68 11.05
N LEU A 30 -1.28 -5.14 10.59
CA LEU A 30 -2.61 -5.65 10.95
C LEU A 30 -2.83 -7.10 10.47
N CYS A 31 -2.30 -7.43 9.30
CA CYS A 31 -2.42 -8.76 8.71
C CYS A 31 -1.30 -9.73 9.12
N GLU A 32 -0.29 -9.28 9.84
CA GLU A 32 0.81 -10.12 10.34
C GLU A 32 0.33 -11.41 11.04
N PRO A 33 -0.62 -11.36 12.01
CA PRO A 33 -1.13 -12.59 12.64
C PRO A 33 -1.83 -13.52 11.64
N LEU A 34 -2.44 -13.00 10.57
CA LEU A 34 -3.05 -13.80 9.50
C LEU A 34 -1.99 -14.40 8.56
N TYR A 35 -0.90 -13.69 8.27
CA TYR A 35 0.24 -14.23 7.51
C TYR A 35 0.98 -15.31 8.31
N ASN A 36 1.06 -15.18 9.63
CA ASN A 36 1.63 -16.19 10.51
C ASN A 36 0.86 -17.52 10.46
N LEU A 37 -0.46 -17.50 10.26
CA LEU A 37 -1.28 -18.71 10.06
C LEU A 37 -0.99 -19.44 8.74
N LYS A 38 -0.41 -18.76 7.75
CA LYS A 38 -0.04 -19.35 6.45
C LYS A 38 1.35 -20.00 6.47
N ARG A 39 2.19 -19.71 7.46
CA ARG A 39 3.55 -20.26 7.54
C ARG A 39 3.48 -21.78 7.73
N ARG A 40 4.14 -22.53 6.83
CA ARG A 40 4.10 -24.00 6.73
C ARG A 40 4.53 -24.75 8.01
N LEU A 41 5.16 -24.07 8.95
CA LEU A 41 5.72 -24.66 10.17
C LEU A 41 4.69 -24.84 11.30
N LYS A 42 3.53 -24.19 11.26
CA LYS A 42 2.53 -24.26 12.33
C LYS A 42 1.25 -24.93 11.85
N LYS A 43 0.69 -25.81 12.70
CA LYS A 43 -0.67 -26.31 12.51
C LYS A 43 -1.62 -25.11 12.45
N PHE A 44 -2.57 -25.13 11.53
CA PHE A 44 -3.55 -24.06 11.39
C PHE A 44 -4.42 -24.05 12.64
N THR A 45 -4.16 -23.11 13.55
CA THR A 45 -4.93 -22.92 14.77
C THR A 45 -5.41 -21.49 14.79
N TRP A 46 -6.73 -21.31 14.72
CA TRP A 46 -7.34 -20.00 14.76
C TRP A 46 -7.21 -19.42 16.17
N SER A 47 -6.31 -18.45 16.34
CA SER A 47 -6.06 -17.80 17.63
C SER A 47 -6.98 -16.59 17.83
N ILE A 48 -7.11 -16.15 19.07
CA ILE A 48 -7.86 -14.95 19.44
C ILE A 48 -7.24 -13.71 18.78
N GLU A 49 -5.91 -13.68 18.62
CA GLU A 49 -5.19 -12.61 17.93
C GLU A 49 -5.53 -12.54 16.44
N ALA A 50 -5.63 -13.70 15.78
CA ALA A 50 -6.05 -13.78 14.39
C ALA A 50 -7.50 -13.32 14.19
N GLN A 51 -8.40 -13.64 15.14
CA GLN A 51 -9.77 -13.14 15.14
C GLN A 51 -9.82 -11.61 15.27
N LYS A 52 -9.07 -11.04 16.23
CA LYS A 52 -8.97 -9.59 16.40
C LYS A 52 -8.46 -8.91 15.12
N ALA A 53 -7.40 -9.44 14.52
CA ALA A 53 -6.87 -8.93 13.27
C ALA A 53 -7.89 -8.97 12.12
N PHE A 54 -8.63 -10.07 12.00
CA PHE A 54 -9.70 -10.21 11.02
C PHE A 54 -10.80 -9.14 11.20
N ASP A 55 -11.22 -8.90 12.44
CA ASP A 55 -12.25 -7.91 12.75
C ASP A 55 -11.76 -6.48 12.49
N VAL A 56 -10.51 -6.16 12.84
CA VAL A 56 -9.89 -4.86 12.55
C VAL A 56 -9.80 -4.61 11.05
N VAL A 57 -9.33 -5.59 10.28
CA VAL A 57 -9.24 -5.49 8.80
C VAL A 57 -10.62 -5.23 8.20
N LYS A 58 -11.65 -5.96 8.63
CA LYS A 58 -13.04 -5.76 8.18
C LYS A 58 -13.52 -4.34 8.44
N VAL A 59 -13.25 -3.80 9.63
CA VAL A 59 -13.61 -2.42 9.97
C VAL A 59 -12.82 -1.42 9.13
N ALA A 60 -11.52 -1.64 8.92
CA ALA A 60 -10.65 -0.77 8.14
C ALA A 60 -11.11 -0.68 6.67
N ILE A 61 -11.46 -1.80 6.04
CA ILE A 61 -11.95 -1.83 4.66
C ILE A 61 -13.32 -1.14 4.54
N THR A 62 -14.20 -1.33 5.53
CA THR A 62 -15.53 -0.68 5.53
C THR A 62 -15.42 0.83 5.72
N LYS A 63 -14.42 1.30 6.49
CA LYS A 63 -14.17 2.73 6.73
C LYS A 63 -13.37 3.40 5.62
N ALA A 64 -12.53 2.66 4.90
CA ALA A 64 -11.71 3.21 3.83
C ALA A 64 -12.62 3.71 2.68
N PRO A 65 -12.44 4.94 2.18
CA PRO A 65 -13.23 5.46 1.09
C PRO A 65 -12.74 4.85 -0.22
N VAL A 66 -13.30 3.69 -0.59
CA VAL A 66 -12.93 2.92 -1.81
C VAL A 66 -13.17 3.72 -3.10
N LEU A 67 -14.01 4.76 -3.05
CA LEU A 67 -14.28 5.66 -4.17
C LEU A 67 -14.44 7.08 -3.65
N LYS A 68 -13.36 7.86 -3.59
CA LYS A 68 -13.51 9.29 -3.86
C LYS A 68 -13.56 9.42 -5.37
N LEU A 69 -14.70 9.89 -5.91
CA LEU A 69 -14.74 10.28 -7.30
C LEU A 69 -13.64 11.32 -7.53
N PRO A 70 -12.85 11.20 -8.62
CA PRO A 70 -11.90 12.25 -8.95
C PRO A 70 -12.66 13.56 -9.13
N ASP A 71 -12.37 14.55 -8.28
CA ASP A 71 -12.97 15.87 -8.38
C ASP A 71 -12.57 16.50 -9.72
N PHE A 72 -13.47 16.51 -10.71
CA PHE A 72 -13.22 17.06 -12.05
C PHE A 72 -12.98 18.58 -12.05
N GLN A 73 -13.29 19.27 -10.94
CA GLN A 73 -12.95 20.68 -10.73
C GLN A 73 -11.49 20.90 -10.31
N LYS A 74 -10.77 19.83 -9.92
CA LYS A 74 -9.36 19.91 -9.60
C LYS A 74 -8.57 19.62 -10.87
N LEU A 75 -7.89 20.63 -11.40
CA LEU A 75 -6.98 20.46 -12.53
C LEU A 75 -5.82 19.55 -12.13
N TYR A 76 -5.85 18.30 -12.59
CA TYR A 76 -4.71 17.39 -12.50
C TYR A 76 -3.75 17.74 -13.63
N TYR A 77 -2.65 18.41 -13.31
CA TYR A 77 -1.58 18.66 -14.28
C TYR A 77 -0.88 17.34 -14.60
N TYR A 78 -1.45 16.56 -15.52
CA TYR A 78 -0.73 15.49 -16.19
C TYR A 78 0.24 16.17 -17.17
N GLY A 79 1.44 16.47 -16.68
CA GLY A 79 2.50 17.07 -17.49
C GLY A 79 2.86 16.15 -18.63
N VAL A 80 2.19 16.32 -19.78
CA VAL A 80 2.66 15.75 -21.04
C VAL A 80 3.88 16.56 -21.42
N ILE A 81 5.05 16.01 -21.13
CA ILE A 81 6.34 16.47 -21.63
C ILE A 81 6.39 16.24 -23.14
N TYR A 82 5.62 17.00 -23.91
CA TYR A 82 6.01 17.32 -25.28
C TYR A 82 7.23 18.24 -25.14
N GLY A 83 8.41 17.67 -25.37
CA GLY A 83 9.68 18.38 -25.35
C GLY A 83 9.73 19.49 -26.40
N CYS A 84 9.11 20.63 -26.11
CA CYS A 84 9.38 21.87 -26.80
C CYS A 84 10.65 22.46 -26.17
N LYS A 85 11.79 22.30 -26.88
CA LYS A 85 13.04 23.00 -26.57
C LYS A 85 12.80 24.50 -26.64
N LEU A 86 12.48 25.13 -25.51
CA LEU A 86 12.61 26.57 -25.37
C LEU A 86 14.09 26.89 -25.18
N ASN A 87 14.73 27.29 -26.28
CA ASN A 87 15.97 28.05 -26.25
C ASN A 87 15.75 29.31 -25.39
N ARG A 88 16.28 29.32 -24.16
CA ARG A 88 16.53 30.56 -23.43
C ARG A 88 18.02 30.64 -23.12
N GLY A 89 18.61 31.73 -23.60
CA GLY A 89 20.04 31.97 -23.62
C GLY A 89 20.70 32.03 -22.23
N ARG A 90 22.00 31.75 -22.28
CA ARG A 90 23.04 31.93 -21.25
C ARG A 90 22.78 33.08 -20.26
N SER A 91 23.04 32.81 -18.99
CA SER A 91 24.26 33.34 -18.32
C SER A 91 24.56 32.58 -17.03
N SER A 92 25.86 32.44 -16.79
CA SER A 92 26.52 31.60 -15.81
C SER A 92 26.63 32.27 -14.44
N SER A 93 26.45 31.52 -13.36
CA SER A 93 27.29 31.67 -12.16
C SER A 93 27.37 30.34 -11.39
N LYS A 94 28.58 30.04 -10.92
CA LYS A 94 29.04 28.76 -10.38
C LYS A 94 28.73 28.62 -8.88
N GLN A 95 28.96 27.39 -8.38
CA GLN A 95 29.12 26.91 -6.99
C GLN A 95 27.85 26.24 -6.44
N GLY A 96 27.87 25.00 -5.93
CA GLY A 96 28.93 24.02 -5.74
C GLY A 96 28.29 22.68 -5.35
N ALA A 97 28.90 21.59 -5.78
CA ALA A 97 28.47 20.23 -5.48
C ALA A 97 28.59 19.92 -3.98
N LYS A 98 27.54 19.33 -3.38
CA LYS A 98 27.66 18.33 -2.32
C LYS A 98 26.63 17.22 -2.53
N THR A 99 27.17 16.08 -2.92
CA THR A 99 26.56 14.76 -2.91
C THR A 99 26.25 14.32 -1.49
N SER A 100 25.04 13.80 -1.24
CA SER A 100 24.85 12.77 -0.23
C SER A 100 23.68 11.88 -0.65
N SER A 101 24.07 10.77 -1.27
CA SER A 101 23.38 9.50 -1.35
C SER A 101 22.52 9.17 -0.14
N ILE A 102 21.23 8.89 -0.36
CA ILE A 102 20.52 7.88 0.43
C ILE A 102 19.63 7.09 -0.54
N CYS A 103 20.17 5.96 -1.02
CA CYS A 103 19.40 4.89 -1.62
C CYS A 103 18.61 4.19 -0.51
N PHE A 104 17.28 4.24 -0.55
CA PHE A 104 16.45 3.32 0.23
C PHE A 104 16.09 2.11 -0.65
N SER A 105 16.92 1.07 -0.58
CA SER A 105 16.57 -0.27 -1.02
C SER A 105 15.80 -0.97 0.11
N TYR A 106 14.55 -1.34 -0.15
CA TYR A 106 13.77 -2.24 0.70
C TYR A 106 14.20 -3.69 0.41
N ALA A 107 14.59 -4.40 1.47
CA ALA A 107 14.71 -5.86 1.49
C ALA A 107 13.33 -6.49 1.76
#